data_AF-A0A9N9QEK6-F1
#
_entry.id   AF-A0A9N9QEK6-F1
#
_cell.length_a   1.000
_cell.length_b   1.000
_cell.length_c   1.000
_cell.angle_alpha   90.00
_cell.angle_beta   90.00
_cell.angle_gamma   90.00
#
_symmetry.space_group_name_H-M   'P 1'
#
loop_
_entity.id
_entity.type
_entity.pdbx_description
1 polymer ?
#
loop_
_entity_poly.entity_id
_entity_poly.type
_entity_poly.pdbx_seq_one_letter_code
_entity_poly.pdbx_strand_id
1 'polypeptide(L)'
;MNMQIFATFCILFLAQAFIIHAKPEPAAAEIQDATDIAEKLFVKLMAHIQEAIDEASGTLKAAVQAVNETATKLEDKAHDAFDLAMKPLNAKLKGLLEEAEKLGLNTTDCEHYIDDLTNLPNNLSDEMVDCMTDQIYKATGYVDDILNHLQEIEDTMANYTNKIHDCKGKIWMEVTCLAHLSAEMAKDTVDIPLKIAADVGKTVLAIKTLIPKVGLCYTKSLAQLPIQGLEIVHKFAECVGVPQN
;
A
#
# COMPACT_ATOMS: atom_id res chain seq x y z
N MET A 1 -7.75 9.63 -19.29
CA MET A 1 -6.73 10.00 -20.31
C MET A 1 -7.36 9.95 -21.70
N ASN A 2 -7.27 11.04 -22.47
CA ASN A 2 -7.99 11.24 -23.73
C ASN A 2 -7.40 10.41 -24.89
N MET A 3 -8.19 9.46 -25.41
CA MET A 3 -7.81 8.47 -26.43
C MET A 3 -7.68 9.04 -27.87
N GLN A 4 -7.85 10.36 -28.05
CA GLN A 4 -7.93 11.00 -29.37
C GLN A 4 -6.61 11.50 -29.96
N ILE A 5 -5.50 11.52 -29.20
CA ILE A 5 -4.19 11.99 -29.69
C ILE A 5 -3.40 10.88 -30.43
N PHE A 6 -3.80 9.61 -30.25
CA PHE A 6 -3.08 8.43 -30.75
C PHE A 6 -3.17 8.17 -32.26
N ALA A 7 -4.26 8.58 -32.91
CA ALA A 7 -4.52 8.19 -34.31
C ALA A 7 -3.67 8.97 -35.32
N THR A 8 -3.21 10.18 -34.99
CA THR A 8 -2.54 11.07 -35.95
C THR A 8 -1.05 10.75 -36.11
N PHE A 9 -0.41 10.10 -35.12
CA PHE A 9 1.03 9.79 -35.15
C PHE A 9 1.39 8.51 -35.92
N CYS A 10 0.47 7.54 -36.06
CA CYS A 10 0.73 6.29 -36.77
C CYS A 10 0.79 6.43 -38.31
N ILE A 11 0.20 7.49 -38.89
CA ILE A 11 0.04 7.58 -40.35
C ILE A 11 1.30 8.18 -41.03
N LEU A 12 2.16 8.91 -40.30
CA LEU A 12 3.33 9.56 -40.90
C LEU A 12 4.57 8.65 -41.04
N PHE A 13 4.68 7.57 -40.25
CA PHE A 13 5.88 6.70 -40.28
C PHE A 13 5.86 5.60 -41.35
N LEU A 14 4.68 5.20 -41.85
CA LEU A 14 4.57 4.09 -42.81
C LEU A 14 4.86 4.48 -44.27
N ALA A 15 4.93 5.77 -44.60
CA ALA A 15 5.09 6.23 -45.99
C ALA A 15 6.54 6.23 -46.53
N GLN A 16 7.56 6.01 -45.69
CA GLN A 16 8.97 6.13 -46.11
C GLN A 16 9.69 4.78 -46.38
N ALA A 17 9.03 3.64 -46.18
CA ALA A 17 9.70 2.32 -46.24
C ALA A 17 9.88 1.73 -47.66
N PHE A 18 9.40 2.37 -48.74
CA PHE A 18 9.33 1.74 -50.07
C PHE A 18 10.38 2.16 -51.12
N ILE A 19 11.45 2.88 -50.74
CA ILE A 19 12.54 3.25 -51.68
C ILE A 19 13.89 2.77 -51.15
N ILE A 20 14.17 1.47 -51.26
CA ILE A 20 15.50 0.91 -50.96
C ILE A 20 15.92 -0.01 -52.11
N HIS A 21 16.23 0.54 -53.28
CA HIS A 21 17.12 -0.11 -54.24
C HIS A 21 18.05 0.98 -54.80
N ALA A 22 19.31 0.93 -54.37
CA ALA A 22 20.41 1.87 -54.64
C ALA A 22 20.30 3.26 -53.98
N LYS A 23 20.43 3.34 -52.65
CA LYS A 23 20.71 4.62 -51.96
C LYS A 23 22.22 4.77 -51.69
N PRO A 24 22.81 5.96 -51.92
CA PRO A 24 24.18 6.27 -51.47
C PRO A 24 24.33 6.02 -49.97
N GLU A 25 25.57 5.82 -49.50
CA GLU A 25 25.85 5.82 -48.05
C GLU A 25 25.22 7.08 -47.41
N PRO A 26 24.48 6.93 -46.29
CA PRO A 26 23.91 8.08 -45.60
C PRO A 26 24.98 9.14 -45.35
N ALA A 27 24.65 10.40 -45.62
CA ALA A 27 25.56 11.47 -45.26
C ALA A 27 25.71 11.53 -43.72
N ALA A 28 26.85 11.99 -43.22
CA ALA A 28 27.05 12.19 -41.78
C ALA A 28 25.94 13.02 -41.11
N ALA A 29 25.30 13.93 -41.87
CA ALA A 29 24.13 14.69 -41.43
C ALA A 29 22.90 13.81 -41.15
N GLU A 30 22.64 12.77 -41.96
CA GLU A 30 21.50 11.86 -41.77
C GLU A 30 21.67 11.00 -40.50
N ILE A 31 22.91 10.63 -40.14
CA ILE A 31 23.21 9.93 -38.87
C ILE A 31 22.99 10.86 -37.67
N GLN A 32 23.43 12.12 -37.76
CA GLN A 32 23.24 13.09 -36.69
C GLN A 32 21.75 13.33 -36.44
N ASP A 33 20.95 13.52 -37.50
CA ASP A 33 19.51 13.69 -37.39
C ASP A 33 18.84 12.47 -36.72
N ALA A 34 19.26 11.24 -37.08
CA ALA A 34 18.74 10.02 -36.46
C ALA A 34 19.12 9.90 -34.97
N THR A 35 20.33 10.30 -34.61
CA THR A 35 20.80 10.34 -33.21
C THR A 35 19.99 11.35 -32.40
N ASP A 36 19.82 12.57 -32.91
CA ASP A 36 19.05 13.63 -32.25
C ASP A 36 17.58 13.22 -32.05
N ILE A 37 16.99 12.48 -33.00
CA ILE A 37 15.64 11.93 -32.89
C ILE A 37 15.58 10.89 -31.77
N ALA A 38 16.53 9.95 -31.73
CA ALA A 38 16.61 8.91 -30.71
C ALA A 38 16.77 9.52 -29.31
N GLU A 39 17.65 10.51 -29.13
CA GLU A 39 17.84 11.22 -27.87
C GLU A 39 16.57 11.98 -27.42
N LYS A 40 15.88 12.67 -28.34
CA LYS A 40 14.61 13.34 -28.02
C LYS A 40 13.51 12.36 -27.63
N LEU A 41 13.43 11.20 -28.29
CA LEU A 41 12.49 10.15 -27.93
C LEU A 41 12.81 9.56 -26.57
N PHE A 42 14.09 9.34 -26.26
CA PHE A 42 14.53 8.89 -24.95
C PHE A 42 14.14 9.87 -23.83
N VAL A 43 14.42 11.17 -24.01
CA VAL A 43 14.00 12.21 -23.05
C VAL A 43 12.49 12.19 -22.83
N LYS A 44 11.70 12.04 -23.92
CA LYS A 44 10.24 11.95 -23.82
C LYS A 44 9.77 10.67 -23.11
N LEU A 45 10.41 9.54 -23.37
CA LEU A 45 10.14 8.27 -22.70
C LEU A 45 10.35 8.41 -21.18
N MET A 46 11.52 8.90 -20.77
CA MET A 46 11.83 9.09 -19.34
C MET A 46 10.86 10.06 -18.67
N ALA A 47 10.47 11.15 -19.35
CA ALA A 47 9.46 12.07 -18.83
C ALA A 47 8.09 11.40 -18.59
N HIS A 48 7.63 10.55 -19.52
CA HIS A 48 6.37 9.81 -19.34
C HIS A 48 6.46 8.74 -18.26
N ILE A 49 7.61 8.09 -18.10
CA ILE A 49 7.82 7.12 -17.02
C ILE A 49 7.79 7.85 -15.67
N GLN A 50 8.50 8.97 -15.54
CA GLN A 50 8.51 9.75 -14.29
C GLN A 50 7.11 10.23 -13.91
N GLU A 51 6.34 10.77 -14.88
CA GLU A 51 4.95 11.18 -14.66
C GLU A 51 4.09 10.02 -14.14
N ALA A 52 4.25 8.82 -14.72
CA ALA A 52 3.54 7.63 -14.28
C ALA A 52 3.97 7.16 -12.87
N ILE A 53 5.25 7.27 -12.52
CA ILE A 53 5.78 6.95 -11.19
C ILE A 53 5.26 7.95 -10.14
N ASP A 54 5.20 9.24 -10.48
CA ASP A 54 4.67 10.27 -9.57
C ASP A 54 3.17 10.05 -9.29
N GLU A 55 2.37 9.75 -10.33
CA GLU A 55 0.95 9.40 -10.17
C GLU A 55 0.77 8.11 -9.36
N ALA A 56 1.62 7.11 -9.61
CA ALA A 56 1.64 5.86 -8.86
C ALA A 56 1.90 6.09 -7.37
N SER A 57 2.94 6.86 -7.04
CA SER A 57 3.31 7.21 -5.66
C SER A 57 2.18 7.93 -4.93
N GLY A 58 1.54 8.91 -5.58
CA GLY A 58 0.37 9.60 -5.03
C GLY A 58 -0.80 8.65 -4.75
N THR A 59 -1.08 7.73 -5.68
CA THR A 59 -2.16 6.74 -5.56
C THR A 59 -1.90 5.75 -4.42
N LEU A 60 -0.67 5.23 -4.31
CA LEU A 60 -0.26 4.30 -3.27
C LEU A 60 -0.31 4.95 -1.89
N LYS A 61 0.17 6.19 -1.76
CA LYS A 61 0.08 6.97 -0.52
C LYS A 61 -1.37 7.15 -0.06
N ALA A 62 -2.27 7.49 -0.99
CA ALA A 62 -3.69 7.61 -0.67
C ALA A 62 -4.31 6.28 -0.21
N ALA A 63 -3.88 5.15 -0.79
CA ALA A 63 -4.34 3.83 -0.37
C ALA A 63 -3.89 3.49 1.07
N VAL A 64 -2.63 3.74 1.42
CA VAL A 64 -2.13 3.56 2.79
C VAL A 64 -2.83 4.50 3.77
N GLN A 65 -3.03 5.77 3.39
CA GLN A 65 -3.75 6.74 4.19
C GLN A 65 -5.18 6.27 4.52
N ALA A 66 -5.88 5.64 3.58
CA ALA A 66 -7.22 5.10 3.84
C ALA A 66 -7.22 3.97 4.90
N VAL A 67 -6.17 3.14 4.94
CA VAL A 67 -6.00 2.12 6.01
C VAL A 67 -5.76 2.80 7.35
N ASN A 68 -4.86 3.79 7.39
CA ASN A 68 -4.53 4.53 8.61
C ASN A 68 -5.75 5.28 9.18
N GLU A 69 -6.49 6.02 8.33
CA GLU A 69 -7.71 6.71 8.74
C GLU A 69 -8.78 5.76 9.26
N THR A 70 -8.85 4.54 8.72
CA THR A 70 -9.78 3.52 9.21
C THR A 70 -9.36 3.03 10.60
N ALA A 71 -8.05 2.80 10.82
CA ALA A 71 -7.53 2.40 12.12
C ALA A 71 -7.82 3.45 13.19
N THR A 72 -7.47 4.73 12.94
CA THR A 72 -7.74 5.84 13.88
C THR A 72 -9.23 5.96 14.22
N LYS A 73 -10.12 5.88 13.22
CA LYS A 73 -11.57 5.92 13.47
C LYS A 73 -12.09 4.75 14.31
N LEU A 74 -11.43 3.59 14.26
CA LEU A 74 -11.83 2.42 15.03
C LEU A 74 -11.23 2.47 16.44
N GLU A 75 -10.04 3.02 16.60
CA GLU A 75 -9.42 3.31 17.90
C GLU A 75 -10.31 4.27 18.72
N ASP A 76 -10.72 5.39 18.11
CA ASP A 76 -11.64 6.35 18.75
C ASP A 76 -12.94 5.68 19.20
N LYS A 77 -13.50 4.80 18.36
CA LYS A 77 -14.74 4.06 18.67
C LYS A 77 -14.54 3.01 19.76
N ALA A 78 -13.35 2.45 19.90
CA ALA A 78 -13.06 1.41 20.87
C ALA A 78 -13.17 1.94 22.30
N HIS A 79 -12.71 3.16 22.56
CA HIS A 79 -12.83 3.79 23.87
C HIS A 79 -14.29 3.86 24.34
N ASP A 80 -15.18 4.45 23.54
CA ASP A 80 -16.61 4.55 23.88
C ASP A 80 -17.25 3.16 24.05
N ALA A 81 -16.88 2.21 23.19
CA ALA A 81 -17.43 0.86 23.22
C ALA A 81 -16.97 0.05 24.45
N PHE A 82 -15.69 0.18 24.82
CA PHE A 82 -15.15 -0.45 26.02
C PHE A 82 -15.76 0.14 27.28
N ASP A 83 -15.87 1.48 27.39
CA ASP A 83 -16.52 2.14 28.52
C ASP A 83 -17.95 1.66 28.71
N LEU A 84 -18.71 1.55 27.62
CA LEU A 84 -20.08 1.06 27.65
C LEU A 84 -20.14 -0.41 28.10
N ALA A 85 -19.25 -1.25 27.59
CA ALA A 85 -19.20 -2.68 27.90
C ALA A 85 -18.71 -2.96 29.34
N MET A 86 -17.87 -2.09 29.91
CA MET A 86 -17.36 -2.22 31.28
C MET A 86 -18.38 -1.86 32.36
N LYS A 87 -19.36 -0.99 32.07
CA LYS A 87 -20.39 -0.59 33.04
C LYS A 87 -21.08 -1.75 33.77
N PRO A 88 -21.65 -2.77 33.09
CA PRO A 88 -22.29 -3.89 33.78
C PRO A 88 -21.30 -4.74 34.59
N LEU A 89 -20.05 -4.88 34.13
CA LEU A 89 -19.01 -5.63 34.82
C LEU A 89 -18.60 -4.94 36.13
N ASN A 90 -18.35 -3.63 36.06
CA ASN A 90 -18.04 -2.82 37.23
C ASN A 90 -19.20 -2.79 38.23
N ALA A 91 -20.44 -2.73 37.75
CA ALA A 91 -21.62 -2.82 38.61
C ALA A 91 -21.70 -4.18 39.32
N LYS A 92 -21.41 -5.28 38.61
CA LYS A 92 -21.39 -6.63 39.21
C LYS A 92 -20.27 -6.78 40.24
N LEU A 93 -19.05 -6.34 39.93
CA LEU A 93 -17.93 -6.34 40.87
C LEU A 93 -18.24 -5.52 42.13
N LYS A 94 -18.80 -4.32 41.96
CA LYS A 94 -19.23 -3.48 43.09
C LYS A 94 -20.27 -4.19 43.97
N GLY A 95 -21.25 -4.86 43.36
CA GLY A 95 -22.24 -5.66 44.11
C GLY A 95 -21.59 -6.76 44.95
N LEU A 96 -20.60 -7.46 44.41
CA LEU A 96 -19.86 -8.51 45.11
C LEU A 96 -19.03 -7.96 46.28
N LEU A 97 -18.40 -6.79 46.10
CA LEU A 97 -17.65 -6.10 47.16
C LEU A 97 -18.58 -5.70 48.32
N GLU A 98 -19.74 -5.11 48.03
CA GLU A 98 -20.74 -4.74 49.04
C GLU A 98 -21.30 -5.97 49.78
N GLU A 99 -21.45 -7.10 49.09
CA GLU A 99 -21.90 -8.36 49.71
C GLU A 99 -20.83 -8.98 50.61
N ALA A 100 -19.57 -9.01 50.14
CA ALA A 100 -18.44 -9.48 50.94
C ALA A 100 -18.27 -8.67 52.23
N GLU A 101 -18.40 -7.34 52.15
CA GLU A 101 -18.35 -6.45 53.33
C GLU A 101 -19.46 -6.77 54.33
N LYS A 102 -20.71 -6.96 53.87
CA LYS A 102 -21.85 -7.33 54.73
C LYS A 102 -21.64 -8.67 55.45
N LEU A 103 -20.93 -9.59 54.80
CA LEU A 103 -20.60 -10.91 55.34
C LEU A 103 -19.33 -10.90 56.21
N GLY A 104 -18.62 -9.76 56.31
CA GLY A 104 -17.35 -9.65 57.04
C GLY A 104 -16.21 -10.45 56.40
N LEU A 105 -16.26 -10.64 55.08
CA LEU A 105 -15.25 -11.38 54.32
C LEU A 105 -14.07 -10.45 53.98
N ASN A 106 -12.84 -10.98 54.04
CA ASN A 106 -11.64 -10.24 53.68
C ASN A 106 -11.46 -10.27 52.15
N THR A 107 -11.31 -9.09 51.53
CA THR A 107 -11.13 -8.94 50.09
C THR A 107 -9.68 -8.67 49.67
N THR A 108 -8.76 -8.43 50.61
CA THR A 108 -7.38 -8.00 50.30
C THR A 108 -6.64 -9.00 49.41
N ASP A 109 -6.80 -10.30 49.66
CA ASP A 109 -6.14 -11.34 48.85
C ASP A 109 -6.71 -11.43 47.41
N CYS A 110 -7.86 -10.79 47.15
CA CYS A 110 -8.57 -10.81 45.88
C CYS A 110 -8.48 -9.48 45.10
N GLU A 111 -7.73 -8.49 45.60
CA GLU A 111 -7.59 -7.16 44.98
C GLU A 111 -7.05 -7.21 43.55
N HIS A 112 -6.19 -8.19 43.24
CA HIS A 112 -5.64 -8.37 41.90
C HIS A 112 -6.72 -8.56 40.82
N TYR A 113 -7.88 -9.15 41.13
CA TYR A 113 -8.98 -9.25 40.15
C TYR A 113 -9.67 -7.90 39.90
N ILE A 114 -9.66 -6.99 40.88
CA ILE A 114 -10.15 -5.63 40.71
C ILE A 114 -9.22 -4.87 39.76
N ASP A 115 -7.91 -5.03 39.96
CA ASP A 115 -6.89 -4.46 39.10
C ASP A 115 -6.96 -5.04 37.68
N ASP A 116 -7.10 -6.36 37.54
CA ASP A 116 -7.25 -7.04 36.25
C ASP A 116 -8.49 -6.51 35.51
N LEU A 117 -9.64 -6.39 36.19
CA LEU A 117 -10.86 -5.86 35.56
C LEU A 117 -10.69 -4.40 35.15
N THR A 118 -10.03 -3.59 35.99
CA THR A 118 -9.78 -2.17 35.74
C THR A 118 -8.84 -1.97 34.54
N ASN A 119 -7.84 -2.83 34.39
CA ASN A 119 -6.85 -2.76 33.31
C ASN A 119 -7.27 -3.49 32.04
N LEU A 120 -8.34 -4.31 32.08
CA LEU A 120 -8.81 -5.09 30.93
C LEU A 120 -9.04 -4.25 29.65
N PRO A 121 -9.69 -3.06 29.69
CA PRO A 121 -9.85 -2.22 28.51
C PRO A 121 -8.52 -1.79 27.89
N ASN A 122 -7.53 -1.43 28.71
CA ASN A 122 -6.22 -1.01 28.24
C ASN A 122 -5.49 -2.16 27.55
N ASN A 123 -5.47 -3.35 28.18
CA ASN A 123 -4.85 -4.55 27.59
C ASN A 123 -5.47 -4.90 26.23
N LEU A 124 -6.82 -4.88 26.13
CA LEU A 124 -7.51 -5.17 24.88
C LEU A 124 -7.34 -4.06 23.83
N SER A 125 -7.17 -2.81 24.27
CA SER A 125 -6.84 -1.68 23.40
C SER A 125 -5.44 -1.84 22.82
N ASP A 126 -4.45 -2.20 23.64
CA ASP A 126 -3.08 -2.43 23.20
C ASP A 126 -3.02 -3.58 22.17
N GLU A 127 -3.66 -4.71 22.46
CA GLU A 127 -3.78 -5.83 21.50
C GLU A 127 -4.45 -5.43 20.18
N MET A 128 -5.47 -4.57 20.26
CA MET A 128 -6.16 -4.04 19.08
C MET A 128 -5.22 -3.16 18.24
N VAL A 129 -4.54 -2.21 18.89
CA VAL A 129 -3.61 -1.27 18.25
C VAL A 129 -2.45 -2.01 17.60
N ASP A 130 -1.88 -3.01 18.26
CA ASP A 130 -0.84 -3.88 17.68
C ASP A 130 -1.33 -4.58 16.42
N CYS A 131 -2.53 -5.16 16.45
CA CYS A 131 -3.15 -5.83 15.30
C CYS A 131 -3.38 -4.86 14.12
N MET A 132 -3.86 -3.64 14.40
CA MET A 132 -4.06 -2.60 13.38
C MET A 132 -2.73 -2.12 12.79
N THR A 133 -1.73 -1.94 13.64
CA THR A 133 -0.37 -1.52 13.27
C THR A 133 0.29 -2.54 12.34
N ASP A 134 0.14 -3.84 12.61
CA ASP A 134 0.58 -4.90 11.69
C ASP A 134 -0.06 -4.78 10.30
N GLN A 135 -1.35 -4.42 10.20
CA GLN A 135 -1.99 -4.20 8.90
C GLN A 135 -1.45 -2.96 8.19
N ILE A 136 -1.16 -1.88 8.93
CA ILE A 136 -0.55 -0.68 8.37
C ILE A 136 0.85 -1.00 7.84
N TYR A 137 1.67 -1.76 8.59
CA TYR A 137 2.99 -2.18 8.12
C TYR A 137 2.93 -3.05 6.87
N LYS A 138 1.95 -3.95 6.76
CA LYS A 138 1.71 -4.71 5.52
C LYS A 138 1.35 -3.80 4.34
N ALA A 139 0.55 -2.76 4.58
CA ALA A 139 0.21 -1.80 3.54
C ALA A 139 1.45 -1.03 3.05
N THR A 140 2.30 -0.57 3.97
CA THR A 140 3.57 0.09 3.63
C THR A 140 4.53 -0.84 2.91
N GLY A 141 4.66 -2.10 3.34
CA GLY A 141 5.48 -3.10 2.64
C GLY A 141 5.06 -3.30 1.18
N TYR A 142 3.75 -3.35 0.91
CA TYR A 142 3.26 -3.40 -0.48
C TYR A 142 3.63 -2.15 -1.30
N VAL A 143 3.69 -0.98 -0.67
CA VAL A 143 4.13 0.26 -1.33
C VAL A 143 5.63 0.22 -1.61
N ASP A 144 6.44 -0.19 -0.64
CA ASP A 144 7.89 -0.27 -0.79
C ASP A 144 8.26 -1.27 -1.91
N ASP A 145 7.61 -2.43 -1.94
CA ASP A 145 7.83 -3.45 -2.97
C ASP A 145 7.55 -2.91 -4.38
N ILE A 146 6.42 -2.22 -4.58
CA ILE A 146 6.08 -1.69 -5.90
C ILE A 146 6.97 -0.51 -6.27
N LEU A 147 7.31 0.39 -5.33
CA LEU A 147 8.20 1.52 -5.63
C LEU A 147 9.60 1.05 -6.01
N ASN A 148 10.13 0.02 -5.36
CA ASN A 148 11.38 -0.62 -5.77
C ASN A 148 11.27 -1.20 -7.18
N HIS A 149 10.17 -1.86 -7.51
CA HIS A 149 9.95 -2.37 -8.87
C HIS A 149 9.86 -1.24 -9.92
N LEU A 150 9.24 -0.11 -9.58
CA LEU A 150 9.17 1.05 -10.47
C LEU A 150 10.57 1.67 -10.70
N GLN A 151 11.41 1.71 -9.67
CA GLN A 151 12.81 2.14 -9.81
C GLN A 151 13.58 1.23 -10.77
N GLU A 152 13.41 -0.09 -10.68
CA GLU A 152 14.05 -1.04 -11.61
C GLU A 152 13.62 -0.79 -13.06
N ILE A 153 12.35 -0.42 -13.30
CA ILE A 153 11.87 -0.04 -14.63
C ILE A 153 12.59 1.22 -15.11
N GLU A 154 12.67 2.25 -14.27
CA GLU A 154 13.37 3.50 -14.61
C GLU A 154 14.85 3.23 -14.96
N ASP A 155 15.55 2.46 -14.14
CA ASP A 155 16.96 2.10 -14.33
C ASP A 155 17.16 1.29 -15.63
N THR A 156 16.24 0.36 -15.91
CA THR A 156 16.27 -0.41 -17.16
C THR A 156 16.12 0.50 -18.38
N MET A 157 15.27 1.52 -18.27
CA MET A 157 15.02 2.47 -19.37
C MET A 157 16.19 3.44 -19.54
N ALA A 158 16.86 3.84 -18.47
CA ALA A 158 18.06 4.67 -18.54
C ALA A 158 19.18 4.04 -19.41
N ASN A 159 19.20 2.72 -19.52
CA ASN A 159 20.14 1.98 -20.38
C ASN A 159 19.94 2.22 -21.88
N TYR A 160 18.83 2.84 -22.31
CA TYR A 160 18.66 3.28 -23.70
C TYR A 160 19.78 4.23 -24.15
N THR A 161 20.34 5.04 -23.26
CA THR A 161 21.49 5.90 -23.56
C THR A 161 22.70 5.07 -24.05
N ASN A 162 22.98 3.94 -23.39
CA ASN A 162 24.06 3.04 -23.81
C ASN A 162 23.71 2.37 -25.14
N LYS A 163 22.46 1.92 -25.32
CA LYS A 163 22.01 1.34 -26.60
C LYS A 163 22.15 2.33 -27.78
N ILE A 164 21.84 3.62 -27.58
CA ILE A 164 22.05 4.68 -28.59
C ILE A 164 23.55 4.80 -28.91
N HIS A 165 24.41 4.79 -27.90
CA HIS A 165 25.86 4.86 -28.09
C HIS A 165 26.41 3.64 -28.85
N ASP A 166 25.91 2.45 -28.54
CA ASP A 166 26.33 1.18 -29.13
C ASP A 166 25.90 1.01 -30.60
N CYS A 167 24.95 1.82 -31.09
CA CYS A 167 24.59 1.84 -32.50
C CYS A 167 25.70 2.41 -33.41
N LYS A 168 26.74 3.04 -32.87
CA LYS A 168 27.84 3.66 -33.64
C LYS A 168 28.61 2.62 -34.46
N GLY A 169 28.80 2.85 -35.75
CA GLY A 169 29.48 1.89 -36.62
C GLY A 169 29.52 2.26 -38.11
N LYS A 170 29.39 1.26 -39.00
CA LYS A 170 29.24 1.56 -40.43
C LYS A 170 27.94 2.31 -40.66
N ILE A 171 28.00 3.38 -41.44
CA ILE A 171 26.95 4.39 -41.63
C ILE A 171 25.54 3.79 -41.84
N TRP A 172 25.38 2.82 -42.75
CA TRP A 172 24.08 2.18 -43.03
C TRP A 172 23.54 1.32 -41.87
N MET A 173 24.43 0.68 -41.10
CA MET A 173 24.04 -0.12 -39.94
C MET A 173 23.62 0.77 -38.77
N GLU A 174 24.24 1.93 -38.64
CA GLU A 174 23.95 2.91 -37.59
C GLU A 174 22.56 3.52 -37.73
N VAL A 175 22.20 4.01 -38.93
CA VAL A 175 20.83 4.55 -39.18
C VAL A 175 19.76 3.48 -38.93
N THR A 176 20.00 2.23 -39.36
CA THR A 176 19.04 1.13 -39.15
C THR A 176 18.90 0.78 -37.67
N CYS A 177 20.01 0.75 -36.92
CA CYS A 177 20.02 0.51 -35.48
C CYS A 177 19.23 1.59 -34.73
N LEU A 178 19.51 2.87 -35.00
CA LEU A 178 18.84 4.01 -34.39
C LEU A 178 17.33 4.06 -34.72
N ALA A 179 16.95 3.70 -35.94
CA ALA A 179 15.53 3.63 -36.34
C ALA A 179 14.78 2.52 -35.57
N HIS A 180 15.40 1.34 -35.42
CA HIS A 180 14.82 0.25 -34.63
C HIS A 180 14.67 0.66 -33.15
N LEU A 181 15.71 1.26 -32.59
CA LEU A 181 15.71 1.73 -31.21
C LEU A 181 14.67 2.82 -30.97
N SER A 182 14.53 3.75 -31.91
CA SER A 182 13.49 4.79 -31.87
C SER A 182 12.08 4.21 -31.89
N ALA A 183 11.85 3.13 -32.66
CA ALA A 183 10.56 2.44 -32.67
C ALA A 183 10.29 1.70 -31.35
N GLU A 184 11.31 1.06 -30.76
CA GLU A 184 11.24 0.44 -29.42
C GLU A 184 10.88 1.48 -28.36
N MET A 185 11.63 2.60 -28.30
CA MET A 185 11.34 3.70 -27.37
C MET A 185 9.95 4.30 -27.57
N ALA A 186 9.52 4.50 -28.82
CA ALA A 186 8.18 5.01 -29.12
C ALA A 186 7.08 4.07 -28.61
N LYS A 187 7.26 2.77 -28.74
CA LYS A 187 6.34 1.77 -28.18
C LYS A 187 6.36 1.80 -26.65
N ASP A 188 7.55 1.85 -26.05
CA ASP A 188 7.73 1.89 -24.60
C ASP A 188 7.13 3.14 -23.94
N THR A 189 7.04 4.27 -24.67
CA THR A 189 6.35 5.47 -24.17
C THR A 189 4.87 5.24 -23.86
N VAL A 190 4.30 4.14 -24.34
CA VAL A 190 2.90 3.76 -24.16
C VAL A 190 2.79 2.53 -23.27
N ASP A 191 3.55 1.48 -23.59
CA ASP A 191 3.42 0.18 -22.94
C ASP A 191 3.90 0.22 -21.49
N ILE A 192 4.96 0.97 -21.18
CA ILE A 192 5.51 1.04 -19.83
C ILE A 192 4.57 1.78 -18.87
N PRO A 193 4.09 3.01 -19.16
CA PRO A 193 3.11 3.66 -18.30
C PRO A 193 1.85 2.82 -18.06
N LEU A 194 1.36 2.11 -19.08
CA LEU A 194 0.22 1.20 -18.94
C LEU A 194 0.52 0.04 -17.98
N LYS A 195 1.71 -0.54 -18.07
CA LYS A 195 2.15 -1.60 -17.15
C LYS A 195 2.28 -1.08 -15.72
N ILE A 196 2.90 0.09 -15.52
CA ILE A 196 3.00 0.77 -14.21
C ILE A 196 1.61 0.93 -13.60
N ALA A 197 0.66 1.51 -14.35
CA ALA A 197 -0.71 1.71 -13.88
C ALA A 197 -1.40 0.39 -13.50
N ALA A 198 -1.19 -0.67 -14.29
CA ALA A 198 -1.77 -1.98 -14.01
C ALA A 198 -1.20 -2.61 -12.73
N ASP A 199 0.11 -2.53 -12.51
CA ASP A 199 0.76 -3.12 -11.34
C ASP A 199 0.44 -2.32 -10.07
N VAL A 200 0.42 -0.98 -10.15
CA VAL A 200 -0.07 -0.10 -9.08
C VAL A 200 -1.54 -0.41 -8.74
N GLY A 201 -2.38 -0.63 -9.75
CA GLY A 201 -3.78 -1.01 -9.55
C GLY A 201 -3.93 -2.31 -8.74
N LYS A 202 -3.09 -3.33 -9.01
CA LYS A 202 -3.07 -4.57 -8.22
C LYS A 202 -2.62 -4.31 -6.78
N THR A 203 -1.57 -3.51 -6.58
CA THR A 203 -1.07 -3.16 -5.25
C THR A 203 -2.13 -2.41 -4.44
N VAL A 204 -2.82 -1.44 -5.05
CA VAL A 204 -3.93 -0.71 -4.41
C VAL A 204 -5.06 -1.66 -4.00
N LEU A 205 -5.40 -2.64 -4.85
CA LEU A 205 -6.39 -3.67 -4.49
C LEU A 205 -5.92 -4.51 -3.30
N ALA A 206 -4.65 -4.92 -3.28
CA ALA A 206 -4.07 -5.65 -2.15
C ALA A 206 -4.13 -4.85 -0.85
N ILE A 207 -3.75 -3.57 -0.87
CA ILE A 207 -3.85 -2.65 0.28
C ILE A 207 -5.31 -2.51 0.74
N LYS A 208 -6.27 -2.36 -0.19
CA LYS A 208 -7.69 -2.27 0.16
C LYS A 208 -8.22 -3.50 0.89
N THR A 209 -7.66 -4.68 0.65
CA THR A 209 -8.05 -5.90 1.40
C THR A 209 -7.65 -5.87 2.87
N LEU A 210 -6.78 -4.92 3.28
CA LEU A 210 -6.35 -4.75 4.67
C LEU A 210 -7.37 -3.99 5.51
N ILE A 211 -8.18 -3.11 4.90
CA ILE A 211 -9.24 -2.34 5.58
C ILE A 211 -10.19 -3.25 6.39
N PRO A 212 -10.80 -4.31 5.82
CA PRO A 212 -11.63 -5.21 6.63
C PRO A 212 -10.84 -5.97 7.71
N LYS A 213 -9.53 -6.20 7.54
CA LYS A 213 -8.69 -6.83 8.58
C LYS A 213 -8.46 -5.91 9.77
N VAL A 214 -8.27 -4.60 9.53
CA VAL A 214 -8.26 -3.58 10.60
C VAL A 214 -9.61 -3.59 11.35
N GLY A 215 -10.73 -3.70 10.63
CA GLY A 215 -12.05 -3.88 11.23
C GLY A 215 -12.16 -5.13 12.11
N LEU A 216 -11.56 -6.24 11.69
CA LEU A 216 -11.54 -7.48 12.48
C LEU A 216 -10.75 -7.32 13.79
N CYS A 217 -9.63 -6.59 13.80
CA CYS A 217 -8.88 -6.27 15.02
C CYS A 217 -9.80 -5.63 16.08
N TYR A 218 -10.54 -4.59 15.68
CA TYR A 218 -11.52 -3.91 16.54
C TYR A 218 -12.60 -4.86 17.07
N THR A 219 -13.28 -5.59 16.17
CA THR A 219 -14.39 -6.46 16.57
C THR A 219 -13.95 -7.61 17.47
N LYS A 220 -12.74 -8.12 17.30
CA LYS A 220 -12.17 -9.19 18.12
C LYS A 220 -11.97 -8.70 19.56
N SER A 221 -11.30 -7.57 19.76
CA SER A 221 -11.06 -7.01 21.10
C SER A 221 -12.38 -6.69 21.81
N LEU A 222 -13.35 -6.10 21.11
CA LEU A 222 -14.67 -5.81 21.69
C LEU A 222 -15.44 -7.07 22.09
N ALA A 223 -15.32 -8.15 21.33
CA ALA A 223 -15.95 -9.44 21.66
C ALA A 223 -15.29 -10.12 22.87
N GLN A 224 -13.99 -9.91 23.08
CA GLN A 224 -13.24 -10.50 24.20
C GLN A 224 -13.55 -9.82 25.53
N LEU A 225 -13.84 -8.51 25.54
CA LEU A 225 -14.09 -7.75 26.76
C LEU A 225 -15.17 -8.33 27.69
N PRO A 226 -16.41 -8.61 27.23
CA PRO A 226 -17.41 -9.20 28.11
C PRO A 226 -17.05 -10.62 28.57
N ILE A 227 -16.34 -11.39 27.75
CA ILE A 227 -15.93 -12.77 28.09
C ILE A 227 -14.90 -12.75 29.21
N GLN A 228 -13.79 -12.02 29.01
CA GLN A 228 -12.71 -11.93 30.00
C GLN A 228 -13.18 -11.19 31.25
N GLY A 229 -13.97 -10.12 31.10
CA GLY A 229 -14.50 -9.37 32.23
C GLY A 229 -15.42 -10.21 33.11
N LEU A 230 -16.32 -11.02 32.53
CA LEU A 230 -17.17 -11.94 33.31
C LEU A 230 -16.34 -13.03 34.00
N GLU A 231 -15.31 -13.55 33.35
CA GLU A 231 -14.39 -14.52 33.94
C GLU A 231 -13.66 -13.93 35.16
N ILE A 232 -13.15 -12.70 35.07
CA ILE A 232 -12.51 -11.99 36.18
C ILE A 232 -13.49 -11.78 37.33
N VAL A 233 -14.70 -11.28 37.04
CA VAL A 233 -15.74 -11.06 38.06
C VAL A 233 -16.15 -12.38 38.73
N HIS A 234 -16.20 -13.48 37.97
CA HIS A 234 -16.49 -14.81 38.51
C HIS A 234 -15.39 -15.27 39.46
N LYS A 235 -14.12 -15.20 39.04
CA LYS A 235 -12.97 -15.57 39.87
C LYS A 235 -12.85 -14.72 41.13
N PHE A 236 -13.19 -13.43 41.05
CA PHE A 236 -13.27 -12.57 42.23
C PHE A 236 -14.28 -13.11 43.25
N ALA A 237 -15.51 -13.42 42.84
CA ALA A 237 -16.52 -13.94 43.77
C ALA A 237 -16.15 -15.31 44.36
N GLU A 238 -15.50 -16.19 43.60
CA GLU A 238 -14.94 -17.44 44.12
C GLU A 238 -13.85 -17.16 45.18
N CYS A 239 -12.95 -16.22 44.90
CA CYS A 239 -11.86 -15.83 45.79
C CYS A 239 -12.37 -15.27 47.12
N VAL A 240 -13.37 -14.38 47.10
CA VAL A 240 -13.93 -13.81 48.33
C VAL A 240 -14.92 -14.73 49.04
N GLY A 241 -15.34 -15.84 48.41
CA GLY A 241 -16.29 -16.80 48.99
C GLY A 241 -17.75 -16.33 48.97
N VAL A 242 -18.11 -15.45 48.03
CA VAL A 242 -19.50 -15.00 47.85
C VAL A 242 -20.26 -16.01 46.99
N PRO A 243 -21.41 -16.57 47.44
CA PRO A 243 -22.20 -17.51 46.65
C PRO A 243 -22.67 -16.89 45.33
N GLN A 244 -22.45 -17.59 44.22
CA GLN A 244 -22.90 -17.13 42.91
C GLN A 244 -24.33 -17.63 42.68
N ASN A 245 -25.31 -16.74 42.81
CA ASN A 245 -26.71 -16.99 42.45
C ASN A 245 -26.97 -16.70 40.97
#